data_AF-A0A1H8M785-F1
#
_entry.id   AF-A0A1H8M785-F1
#
_cell.length_a   1.000
_cell.length_b   1.000
_cell.length_c   1.000
_cell.angle_alpha   90.00
_cell.angle_beta   90.00
_cell.angle_gamma   90.00
#
_symmetry.space_group_name_H-M   'P 1'
#
loop_
_entity.id
_entity.type
_entity.pdbx_description
1 polymer ?
#
loop_
_entity_poly.entity_id
_entity_poly.type
_entity_poly.pdbx_seq_one_letter_code
_entity_poly.pdbx_strand_id
1 'polypeptide(L)'
;MGAWGVKSFENDAALDWLSEFEDEKRLRMVLIKLLEVYLERNRNEEALIDNDLSSEAIASAEIVAALMGSPSTSEELSTDLLKWLKKKKYDRGLVSLNTDLLNGVLTEAERASWKALSNHEKWIDTLEGLSQHAVKVIDFILEKSELMELWQSSSDYEAWINEVINLKRRCSVKVG
;
A
#
# COMPACT_ATOMS: atom_id res chain seq x y z
N MET A 1 13.34 18.10 1.12
CA MET A 1 12.57 18.59 -0.03
C MET A 1 12.57 17.44 -1.00
N GLY A 2 11.44 16.72 -1.00
CA GLY A 2 11.05 15.59 -1.83
C GLY A 2 11.59 15.60 -3.24
N ALA A 3 12.08 14.48 -3.77
CA ALA A 3 11.78 14.19 -5.17
C ALA A 3 10.25 14.30 -5.35
N TRP A 4 9.82 15.08 -6.35
CA TRP A 4 8.42 15.54 -6.56
C TRP A 4 7.83 14.90 -7.81
N GLY A 5 8.18 13.66 -8.09
CA GLY A 5 7.62 12.96 -9.23
C GLY A 5 6.20 12.45 -8.94
N VAL A 6 5.45 12.20 -10.00
CA VAL A 6 4.03 11.80 -9.94
C VAL A 6 3.84 10.30 -9.66
N LYS A 7 4.93 9.52 -9.70
CA LYS A 7 4.88 8.06 -9.56
C LYS A 7 5.11 7.59 -8.12
N SER A 8 4.75 6.33 -7.88
CA SER A 8 4.76 5.66 -6.56
C SER A 8 6.12 5.66 -5.83
N PHE A 9 7.23 5.73 -6.56
CA PHE A 9 8.60 5.71 -6.01
C PHE A 9 9.39 6.97 -6.34
N GLU A 10 8.71 8.09 -6.56
CA GLU A 10 9.38 9.37 -6.82
C GLU A 10 9.25 10.34 -5.65
N ASN A 11 8.55 9.98 -4.57
CA ASN A 11 8.44 10.77 -3.34
C ASN A 11 9.52 10.36 -2.33
N ASP A 12 10.12 11.32 -1.60
CA ASP A 12 11.18 11.04 -0.61
C ASP A 12 10.72 10.02 0.46
N ALA A 13 9.54 10.21 1.07
CA ALA A 13 9.05 9.30 2.11
C ALA A 13 8.83 7.88 1.54
N ALA A 14 8.33 7.79 0.31
CA ALA A 14 8.17 6.53 -0.40
C ALA A 14 9.52 5.84 -0.67
N LEU A 15 10.55 6.60 -1.05
CA LEU A 15 11.89 6.09 -1.33
C LEU A 15 12.63 5.66 -0.06
N ASP A 16 12.50 6.43 1.02
CA ASP A 16 13.06 6.10 2.33
C ASP A 16 12.46 4.78 2.84
N TRP A 17 11.12 4.67 2.81
CA TRP A 17 10.44 3.43 3.14
C TRP A 17 10.82 2.26 2.23
N LEU A 18 10.94 2.50 0.91
CA LEU A 18 11.34 1.47 -0.05
C LEU A 18 12.75 0.95 0.27
N SER A 19 13.68 1.82 0.64
CA SER A 19 15.04 1.43 1.01
C SER A 19 15.03 0.48 2.21
N GLU A 20 14.29 0.80 3.27
CA GLU A 20 14.13 -0.09 4.44
C GLU A 20 13.48 -1.42 4.06
N PHE A 21 12.46 -1.36 3.20
CA PHE A 21 11.79 -2.54 2.68
C PHE A 21 12.71 -3.42 1.84
N GLU A 22 13.62 -2.85 1.05
CA GLU A 22 14.59 -3.61 0.28
C GLU A 22 15.63 -4.31 1.17
N ASP A 23 15.96 -3.76 2.34
CA ASP A 23 16.88 -4.42 3.27
C ASP A 23 16.23 -5.63 3.96
N GLU A 24 14.99 -5.49 4.44
CA GLU A 24 14.30 -6.55 5.17
C GLU A 24 13.54 -7.54 4.26
N LYS A 25 12.97 -7.03 3.17
CA LYS A 25 12.07 -7.71 2.22
C LYS A 25 10.95 -8.49 2.91
N ARG A 26 10.28 -7.82 3.85
CA ARG A 26 9.18 -8.40 4.65
C ARG A 26 7.84 -7.80 4.27
N LEU A 27 6.92 -8.64 3.80
CA LEU A 27 5.55 -8.25 3.49
C LEU A 27 4.78 -7.64 4.68
N ARG A 28 5.22 -7.90 5.92
CA ARG A 28 4.68 -7.23 7.10
C ARG A 28 4.79 -5.70 7.00
N MET A 29 5.84 -5.17 6.40
CA MET A 29 6.02 -3.72 6.26
C MET A 29 4.93 -3.11 5.37
N VAL A 30 4.62 -3.77 4.25
CA VAL A 30 3.50 -3.41 3.36
C VAL A 30 2.17 -3.43 4.14
N LEU A 31 1.91 -4.51 4.89
CA LEU A 31 0.70 -4.62 5.72
C LEU A 31 0.58 -3.50 6.74
N ILE A 32 1.67 -3.15 7.42
CA ILE A 32 1.70 -2.10 8.45
C ILE A 32 1.28 -0.78 7.84
N LYS A 33 1.86 -0.38 6.70
CA LYS A 33 1.56 0.91 6.08
C LYS A 33 0.11 1.01 5.59
N LEU A 34 -0.38 -0.04 4.96
CA LEU A 34 -1.79 -0.11 4.59
C LEU A 34 -2.70 -0.03 5.83
N LEU A 35 -2.35 -0.71 6.93
CA LEU A 35 -3.12 -0.69 8.16
C LEU A 35 -3.08 0.68 8.86
N GLU A 36 -1.92 1.36 8.89
CA GLU A 36 -1.75 2.69 9.49
C GLU A 36 -2.72 3.69 8.89
N VAL A 37 -2.96 3.66 7.57
CA VAL A 37 -3.96 4.51 6.92
C VAL A 37 -5.38 4.26 7.45
N TYR A 38 -5.78 2.99 7.66
CA TYR A 38 -7.08 2.71 8.28
C TYR A 38 -7.16 3.25 9.71
N LEU A 39 -6.07 3.14 10.47
CA LEU A 39 -6.03 3.59 11.86
C LEU A 39 -6.15 5.11 11.94
N GLU A 40 -5.45 5.83 11.08
CA GLU A 40 -5.49 7.29 11.05
C GLU A 40 -6.88 7.81 10.66
N ARG A 41 -7.44 7.26 9.56
CA ARG A 41 -8.79 7.56 9.12
C ARG A 41 -9.84 7.33 10.21
N ASN A 42 -9.78 6.19 10.88
CA ASN A 42 -10.79 5.81 11.87
C ASN A 42 -10.59 6.49 13.24
N ARG A 43 -9.39 7.01 13.55
CA ARG A 43 -9.13 7.75 14.79
C ARG A 43 -9.76 9.14 14.75
N ASN A 44 -9.72 9.81 13.61
CA ASN A 44 -10.29 11.13 13.45
C ASN A 44 -10.83 11.31 12.03
N GLU A 45 -12.15 11.17 11.88
CA GLU A 45 -12.82 11.33 10.58
C GLU A 45 -12.63 12.73 9.98
N GLU A 46 -12.36 13.74 10.80
CA GLU A 46 -12.15 15.12 10.34
C GLU A 46 -10.71 15.40 9.90
N ALA A 47 -9.72 14.63 10.39
CA ALA A 47 -8.33 14.80 10.02
C ALA A 47 -8.04 14.30 8.60
N LEU A 48 -7.06 14.92 7.95
CA LEU A 48 -6.47 14.40 6.72
C LEU A 48 -5.48 13.29 7.07
N ILE A 49 -5.36 12.29 6.20
CA ILE A 49 -4.26 11.32 6.29
C ILE A 49 -2.95 12.04 5.96
N ASP A 50 -1.95 11.88 6.80
CA ASP A 50 -0.62 12.46 6.68
C ASP A 50 0.02 12.23 5.29
N ASN A 51 0.74 13.24 4.81
CA ASN A 51 1.38 13.22 3.50
C ASN A 51 2.41 12.10 3.32
N ASP A 52 3.26 11.90 4.33
CA ASP A 52 4.35 10.92 4.27
C ASP A 52 3.75 9.52 4.37
N LEU A 53 2.83 9.30 5.30
CA LEU A 53 2.07 8.04 5.38
C LEU A 53 1.34 7.72 4.07
N SER A 54 0.70 8.71 3.45
CA SER A 54 0.02 8.53 2.16
C SER A 54 0.99 8.11 1.06
N SER A 55 2.18 8.71 1.03
CA SER A 55 3.23 8.40 0.05
C SER A 55 3.79 6.99 0.26
N GLU A 56 4.09 6.61 1.49
CA GLU A 56 4.55 5.26 1.86
C GLU A 56 3.49 4.18 1.59
N ALA A 57 2.21 4.51 1.81
CA ALA A 57 1.09 3.62 1.54
C ALA A 57 0.85 3.42 0.04
N ILE A 58 1.04 4.45 -0.80
CA ILE A 58 1.04 4.33 -2.27
C ILE A 58 2.19 3.43 -2.72
N ALA A 59 3.41 3.63 -2.20
CA ALA A 59 4.55 2.77 -2.48
C ALA A 59 4.30 1.30 -2.05
N SER A 60 3.66 1.11 -0.89
CA SER A 60 3.22 -0.21 -0.42
C SER A 60 2.20 -0.85 -1.36
N ALA A 61 1.23 -0.08 -1.86
CA ALA A 61 0.26 -0.58 -2.83
C ALA A 61 0.92 -0.95 -4.17
N GLU A 62 1.98 -0.25 -4.58
CA GLU A 62 2.79 -0.61 -5.76
C GLU A 62 3.46 -1.98 -5.60
N ILE A 63 3.99 -2.29 -4.42
CA ILE A 63 4.50 -3.64 -4.10
C ILE A 63 3.39 -4.69 -4.21
N VAL A 64 2.17 -4.38 -3.76
CA VAL A 64 1.02 -5.29 -3.90
C VAL A 64 0.65 -5.50 -5.37
N ALA A 65 0.58 -4.45 -6.19
CA ALA A 65 0.34 -4.56 -7.63
C ALA A 65 1.42 -5.43 -8.31
N ALA A 66 2.68 -5.28 -7.92
CA ALA A 66 3.78 -6.09 -8.42
C ALA A 66 3.65 -7.57 -8.02
N LEU A 67 3.22 -7.88 -6.80
CA LEU A 67 2.91 -9.24 -6.35
C LEU A 67 1.72 -9.86 -7.10
N MET A 68 0.73 -9.04 -7.48
CA MET A 68 -0.38 -9.43 -8.35
C MET A 68 0.05 -9.64 -9.81
N GLY A 69 1.33 -9.45 -10.14
CA GLY A 69 1.90 -9.66 -11.47
C GLY A 69 1.76 -8.46 -12.41
N SER A 70 1.38 -7.28 -11.89
CA SER A 70 1.19 -6.05 -12.68
C SER A 70 2.01 -4.88 -12.10
N PRO A 71 3.37 -4.90 -12.14
CA PRO A 71 4.21 -3.78 -11.68
C PRO A 71 4.13 -2.55 -12.61
N SER A 72 4.39 -1.34 -12.10
CA SER A 72 4.37 -0.06 -12.87
C SER A 72 5.37 -0.07 -14.02
N THR A 73 6.66 -0.32 -13.75
CA THR A 73 7.73 -0.51 -14.73
C THR A 73 8.91 -1.19 -14.04
N SER A 74 9.56 -2.16 -14.71
CA SER A 74 10.72 -2.88 -14.15
C SER A 74 11.98 -2.02 -13.94
N GLU A 75 11.96 -0.77 -14.39
CA GLU A 75 13.08 0.17 -14.28
C GLU A 75 13.13 0.87 -12.91
N GLU A 76 12.01 0.92 -12.19
CA GLU A 76 11.89 1.58 -10.88
C GLU A 76 12.26 0.66 -9.71
N LEU A 77 12.23 -0.66 -9.93
CA LEU A 77 12.48 -1.66 -8.90
C LEU A 77 13.86 -2.28 -9.08
N SER A 78 14.61 -2.45 -7.99
CA SER A 78 15.91 -3.11 -8.06
C SER A 78 15.79 -4.53 -8.62
N THR A 79 16.83 -5.00 -9.29
CA THR A 79 16.85 -6.36 -9.85
C THR A 79 16.70 -7.44 -8.78
N ASP A 80 17.13 -7.16 -7.54
CA ASP A 80 16.98 -8.08 -6.42
C ASP A 80 15.53 -8.12 -5.92
N LEU A 81 14.87 -6.95 -5.83
CA LEU A 81 13.46 -6.87 -5.49
C LEU A 81 12.58 -7.57 -6.53
N LEU A 82 12.84 -7.38 -7.83
CA LEU A 82 12.13 -8.10 -8.91
C LEU A 82 12.31 -9.63 -8.81
N LYS A 83 13.49 -10.12 -8.42
CA LYS A 83 13.72 -11.55 -8.18
C LYS A 83 12.94 -12.04 -6.95
N TRP A 84 12.89 -11.23 -5.90
CA TRP A 84 12.14 -11.53 -4.69
C TRP A 84 10.63 -11.60 -4.98
N LEU A 85 10.07 -10.65 -5.75
CA LEU A 85 8.65 -10.58 -6.14
C LEU A 85 8.18 -11.77 -6.99
N LYS A 86 9.09 -12.45 -7.69
CA LYS A 86 8.79 -13.65 -8.48
C LYS A 86 8.62 -14.92 -7.64
N LYS A 87 8.86 -14.85 -6.33
CA LYS A 87 8.70 -16.02 -5.45
C LYS A 87 7.21 -16.38 -5.34
N LYS A 88 6.91 -17.68 -5.38
CA LYS A 88 5.53 -18.19 -5.29
C LYS A 88 5.02 -18.36 -3.85
N LYS A 89 5.91 -18.27 -2.87
CA LYS A 89 5.62 -18.42 -1.44
C LYS A 89 6.44 -17.40 -0.68
N TYR A 90 5.77 -16.74 0.26
CA TYR A 90 6.37 -15.78 1.17
C TYR A 90 6.17 -16.25 2.60
N ASP A 91 7.02 -15.75 3.49
CA ASP A 91 6.90 -16.05 4.91
C ASP A 91 5.52 -15.59 5.41
N ARG A 92 4.77 -16.52 6.02
CA ARG A 92 3.44 -16.27 6.61
C ARG A 92 3.51 -15.42 7.88
N GLY A 93 4.68 -14.86 8.21
CA GLY A 93 4.84 -13.77 9.17
C GLY A 93 3.93 -12.55 8.91
N LEU A 94 3.12 -12.52 7.86
CA LEU A 94 1.98 -11.61 7.63
C LEU A 94 1.00 -11.55 8.81
N VAL A 95 0.86 -12.68 9.50
CA VAL A 95 -0.31 -13.01 10.32
C VAL A 95 -0.24 -12.52 11.76
N SER A 96 0.95 -12.36 12.32
CA SER A 96 1.07 -11.90 13.71
C SER A 96 1.09 -10.38 13.79
N LEU A 97 0.32 -9.69 12.93
CA LEU A 97 -0.07 -8.31 13.23
C LEU A 97 -0.62 -8.32 14.65
N ASN A 98 -0.03 -7.49 15.51
CA ASN A 98 -0.38 -7.51 16.92
C ASN A 98 -1.88 -7.20 17.02
N THR A 99 -2.67 -8.12 17.57
CA THR A 99 -4.13 -8.01 17.58
C THR A 99 -4.61 -6.73 18.25
N ASP A 100 -3.76 -6.17 19.10
CA ASP A 100 -3.99 -4.91 19.81
C ASP A 100 -4.02 -3.70 18.88
N LEU A 101 -3.23 -3.68 17.80
CA LEU A 101 -3.28 -2.60 16.79
C LEU A 101 -4.64 -2.56 16.09
N LEU A 102 -5.29 -3.71 15.97
CA LEU A 102 -6.61 -3.80 15.36
C LEU A 102 -7.70 -3.37 16.35
N ASN A 103 -7.47 -3.47 17.67
CA ASN A 103 -8.47 -3.24 18.73
C ASN A 103 -8.83 -1.76 18.92
N GLY A 104 -10.12 -1.47 19.06
CA GLY A 104 -10.65 -0.14 19.42
C GLY A 104 -10.81 0.88 18.30
N VAL A 105 -10.06 0.78 17.20
CA VAL A 105 -10.08 1.77 16.11
C VAL A 105 -10.80 1.26 14.85
N LEU A 106 -10.53 0.01 14.45
CA LEU A 106 -11.18 -0.56 13.26
C LEU A 106 -12.61 -1.02 13.55
N THR A 107 -13.47 -0.88 12.53
CA THR A 107 -14.79 -1.50 12.52
C THR A 107 -14.70 -3.03 12.64
N GLU A 108 -15.78 -3.68 13.07
CA GLU A 108 -15.83 -5.15 13.18
C GLU A 108 -15.55 -5.82 11.82
N ALA A 109 -16.12 -5.29 10.75
CA ALA A 109 -15.93 -5.79 9.39
C ALA A 109 -14.47 -5.66 8.92
N GLU A 110 -13.83 -4.52 9.15
CA GLU A 110 -12.42 -4.31 8.77
C GLU A 110 -11.50 -5.22 9.58
N ARG A 111 -11.71 -5.30 10.89
CA ARG A 111 -10.96 -6.23 11.75
C ARG A 111 -11.09 -7.68 11.26
N ALA A 112 -12.29 -8.10 10.86
CA ALA A 112 -12.53 -9.44 10.34
C ALA A 112 -11.79 -9.68 9.01
N SER A 113 -11.78 -8.70 8.09
CA SER A 113 -11.07 -8.84 6.82
C SER A 113 -9.54 -8.93 7.00
N TRP A 114 -8.97 -8.10 7.89
CA TRP A 114 -7.55 -8.17 8.23
C TRP A 114 -7.16 -9.51 8.88
N LYS A 115 -8.02 -10.05 9.77
CA LYS A 115 -7.83 -11.39 10.37
C LYS A 115 -8.01 -12.52 9.36
N ALA A 116 -8.77 -12.34 8.29
CA ALA A 116 -8.95 -13.36 7.27
C ALA A 116 -7.65 -13.61 6.49
N LEU A 117 -6.84 -12.56 6.28
CA LEU A 117 -5.54 -12.66 5.58
C LEU A 117 -4.66 -13.78 6.12
N SER A 118 -4.72 -13.97 7.44
CA SER A 118 -3.95 -14.98 8.15
C SER A 118 -4.48 -16.40 8.12
N ASN A 119 -5.76 -16.55 7.81
CA ASN A 119 -6.44 -17.83 7.89
C ASN A 119 -6.48 -18.55 6.54
N HIS A 120 -6.06 -17.89 5.46
CA HIS A 120 -6.07 -18.49 4.13
C HIS A 120 -5.07 -19.64 3.99
N GLU A 121 -5.55 -20.77 3.45
CA GLU A 121 -4.70 -21.92 3.14
C GLU A 121 -3.76 -21.65 1.97
N LYS A 122 -4.27 -20.93 0.95
CA LYS A 122 -3.53 -20.60 -0.27
C LYS A 122 -3.03 -19.17 -0.22
N TRP A 123 -1.77 -18.98 -0.66
CA TRP A 123 -1.15 -17.66 -0.76
C TRP A 123 -1.94 -16.71 -1.66
N ILE A 124 -2.55 -17.22 -2.73
CA ILE A 124 -3.31 -16.41 -3.67
C ILE A 124 -4.50 -15.71 -3.00
N ASP A 125 -5.19 -16.38 -2.08
CA ASP A 125 -6.33 -15.82 -1.38
C ASP A 125 -5.87 -14.71 -0.41
N THR A 126 -4.74 -14.89 0.29
CA THR A 126 -4.12 -13.82 1.10
C THR A 126 -3.74 -12.62 0.24
N LEU A 127 -3.19 -12.87 -0.95
CA LEU A 127 -2.76 -11.81 -1.84
C LEU A 127 -3.95 -11.03 -2.43
N GLU A 128 -5.03 -11.71 -2.80
CA GLU A 128 -6.30 -11.06 -3.20
C GLU A 128 -6.90 -10.23 -2.06
N GLY A 129 -6.90 -10.74 -0.83
CA GLY A 129 -7.35 -9.97 0.33
C GLY A 129 -6.48 -8.73 0.57
N LEU A 130 -5.15 -8.87 0.44
CA LEU A 130 -4.21 -7.76 0.56
C LEU A 130 -4.41 -6.72 -0.55
N SER A 131 -4.70 -7.15 -1.78
CA SER A 131 -4.96 -6.24 -2.89
C SER A 131 -6.24 -5.45 -2.72
N GLN A 132 -7.29 -6.05 -2.14
CA GLN A 132 -8.51 -5.33 -1.75
C GLN A 132 -8.21 -4.24 -0.71
N HIS A 133 -7.35 -4.52 0.27
CA HIS A 133 -6.91 -3.52 1.24
C HIS A 133 -6.10 -2.39 0.58
N ALA A 134 -5.18 -2.71 -0.34
CA ALA A 134 -4.43 -1.69 -1.09
C ALA A 134 -5.35 -0.77 -1.90
N VAL A 135 -6.34 -1.33 -2.60
CA VAL A 135 -7.35 -0.55 -3.34
C VAL A 135 -8.12 0.39 -2.42
N LYS A 136 -8.56 -0.10 -1.26
CA LYS A 136 -9.33 0.69 -0.29
C LYS A 136 -8.50 1.79 0.37
N VAL A 137 -7.21 1.54 0.60
CA VAL A 137 -6.26 2.57 1.08
C VAL A 137 -6.07 3.67 0.04
N ILE A 138 -5.90 3.32 -1.24
CA ILE A 138 -5.83 4.32 -2.31
C ILE A 138 -7.10 5.17 -2.35
N ASP A 139 -8.28 4.55 -2.19
CA ASP A 139 -9.54 5.29 -2.10
C ASP A 139 -9.57 6.26 -0.93
N PHE A 140 -9.08 5.87 0.24
CA PHE A 140 -8.99 6.77 1.40
C PHE A 140 -8.05 7.96 1.15
N ILE A 141 -6.89 7.71 0.54
CA ILE A 141 -5.91 8.75 0.23
C ILE A 141 -6.49 9.74 -0.79
N LEU A 142 -7.15 9.24 -1.84
CA LEU A 142 -7.81 10.08 -2.84
C LEU A 142 -9.02 10.83 -2.29
N GLU A 143 -9.73 10.26 -1.31
CA GLU A 143 -10.87 10.93 -0.68
C GLU A 143 -10.40 12.06 0.24
N LYS A 144 -9.39 11.80 1.09
CA LYS A 144 -9.05 12.70 2.19
C LYS A 144 -7.62 12.51 2.73
N SER A 145 -6.62 13.08 2.06
CA SER A 145 -5.22 13.12 2.53
C SER A 145 -4.58 14.49 2.30
N GLU A 146 -3.56 14.80 3.08
CA GLU A 146 -2.71 15.97 2.88
C GLU A 146 -2.00 15.90 1.52
N LEU A 147 -1.61 14.69 1.09
CA LEU A 147 -1.01 14.43 -0.21
C LEU A 147 -1.97 14.83 -1.35
N MET A 148 -3.26 14.48 -1.25
CA MET A 148 -4.28 14.86 -2.23
C MET A 148 -4.47 16.38 -2.29
N GLU A 149 -4.59 17.06 -1.14
CA GLU A 149 -4.71 18.53 -1.12
C GLU A 149 -3.47 19.23 -1.69
N LEU A 150 -2.27 18.69 -1.40
CA LEU A 150 -1.02 19.19 -1.94
C LEU A 150 -0.99 19.09 -3.47
N TRP A 151 -1.34 17.93 -4.03
CA TRP A 151 -1.36 17.75 -5.48
C TRP A 151 -2.47 18.54 -6.17
N GLN A 152 -3.64 18.75 -5.55
CA GLN A 152 -4.72 19.59 -6.11
C GLN A 152 -4.27 21.02 -6.41
N SER A 153 -3.26 21.52 -5.69
CA SER A 153 -2.70 22.85 -5.89
C SER A 153 -1.56 22.88 -6.93
N SER A 154 -1.15 21.73 -7.47
CA SER A 154 -0.04 21.57 -8.42
C SER A 154 -0.52 21.55 -9.88
N SER A 155 0.37 21.95 -10.81
CA SER A 155 0.12 21.83 -12.26
C SER A 155 0.08 20.39 -12.75
N ASP A 156 0.72 19.46 -12.03
CA ASP A 156 0.83 18.06 -12.41
C ASP A 156 -0.24 17.18 -11.72
N TYR A 157 -1.27 17.80 -11.11
CA TYR A 157 -2.37 17.12 -10.43
C TYR A 157 -2.97 15.99 -11.25
N GLU A 158 -3.32 16.28 -12.51
CA GLU A 158 -3.93 15.33 -13.42
C GLU A 158 -3.00 14.15 -13.73
N ALA A 159 -1.69 14.41 -13.87
CA ALA A 159 -0.72 13.35 -14.11
C ALA A 159 -0.62 12.43 -12.89
N TRP A 160 -0.51 13.00 -11.69
CA TRP A 160 -0.49 12.24 -10.43
C TRP A 160 -1.78 11.43 -10.21
N ILE A 161 -2.95 12.04 -10.38
CA ILE A 161 -4.25 11.35 -10.29
C ILE A 161 -4.29 10.16 -11.25
N ASN A 162 -3.81 10.31 -12.48
CA ASN A 162 -3.80 9.23 -13.46
C ASN A 162 -2.88 8.08 -13.04
N GLU A 163 -1.72 8.38 -12.47
CA GLU A 163 -0.80 7.36 -11.93
C GLU A 163 -1.41 6.61 -10.74
N VAL A 164 -1.99 7.32 -9.77
CA VAL A 164 -2.63 6.70 -8.60
C VAL A 164 -3.85 5.84 -9.01
N ILE A 165 -4.66 6.33 -9.94
CA ILE A 165 -5.78 5.54 -10.49
C ILE A 165 -5.27 4.34 -11.29
N ASN A 166 -4.19 4.47 -12.05
CA ASN A 166 -3.56 3.35 -12.75
C ASN A 166 -3.12 2.26 -11.77
N LEU A 167 -2.42 2.65 -10.70
CA LEU A 167 -2.03 1.75 -9.62
C LEU A 167 -3.24 1.04 -9.00
N LYS A 168 -4.31 1.79 -8.67
CA LYS A 168 -5.55 1.19 -8.17
C LYS A 168 -6.09 0.10 -9.09
N ARG A 169 -6.11 0.34 -10.41
CA ARG A 169 -6.55 -0.65 -11.40
C ARG A 169 -5.65 -1.88 -11.38
N ARG A 170 -4.32 -1.72 -11.32
CA ARG A 170 -3.36 -2.84 -11.27
C ARG A 170 -3.52 -3.69 -10.01
N CYS A 171 -3.79 -3.08 -8.85
CA CYS A 171 -4.15 -3.81 -7.63
C CYS A 171 -5.46 -4.61 -7.74
N SER A 172 -6.41 -4.14 -8.56
CA SER A 172 -7.72 -4.80 -8.73
C SER A 172 -7.74 -5.97 -9.74
N VAL A 173 -6.65 -6.18 -10.49
CA VAL A 173 -6.54 -7.29 -11.45
C VAL A 173 -6.56 -8.61 -10.68
N LYS A 174 -7.34 -9.60 -11.12
CA LYS A 174 -7.31 -10.94 -10.51
C LYS A 174 -6.14 -11.74 -11.06
N VAL A 175 -5.41 -12.42 -10.18
CA VAL A 175 -4.39 -13.39 -10.60
C VAL A 175 -5.11 -14.68 -10.99
N GLY A 176 -4.98 -15.08 -12.26
CA GLY A 176 -5.56 -16.32 -12.81
C GLY A 176 -4.76 -17.57 -12.48
#